data_AF-A0A1G4BTF8-F1
#
_entry.id   AF-A0A1G4BTF8-F1
#
_cell.length_a   1.000
_cell.length_b   1.000
_cell.length_c   1.000
_cell.angle_alpha   90.00
_cell.angle_beta   90.00
_cell.angle_gamma   90.00
#
_symmetry.space_group_name_H-M   'P 1'
#
loop_
_entity.id
_entity.type
_entity.pdbx_description
1 polymer ?
#
loop_
_entity_poly.entity_id
_entity_poly.type
_entity_poly.pdbx_seq_one_letter_code
_entity_poly.pdbx_strand_id
1 'polypeptide(L)'
;MATAQTLAVVDIPGLHHSPNADDFADSRNVSNDLPQPKEQPEISDTILKNLGELFVRHDAHYAFGIHLLHAHFQVPEGNVLYGIQVQVPGNSESCWTKPVPAEELTIKPIHGHVFHLQPNGAFVPYEFQEGEAPSKAAMVPKAFFQELAEFLHLNNLAGLVALQLLDGPRDRTKTELLVGPQGTLMMDTMDVLGLEPAQITTVFQDSKPLPTLEALKAVLLQEGIIA
;
A
#
# COMPACT_ATOMS: atom_id res chain seq x y z
N MET A 1 23.45 21.09 -23.79
CA MET A 1 22.60 20.09 -24.44
C MET A 1 21.90 19.31 -23.34
N ALA A 2 20.59 19.46 -23.20
CA ALA A 2 19.82 18.67 -22.26
C ALA A 2 19.55 17.30 -22.92
N THR A 3 20.07 16.24 -22.33
CA THR A 3 19.68 14.88 -22.70
C THR A 3 18.23 14.69 -22.29
N ALA A 4 17.34 14.53 -23.27
CA ALA A 4 15.99 14.05 -23.02
C ALA A 4 16.12 12.69 -22.33
N GLN A 5 15.83 12.64 -21.03
CA GLN A 5 15.61 11.39 -20.34
C GLN A 5 14.35 10.79 -20.97
N THR A 6 14.53 9.73 -21.74
CA THR A 6 13.43 8.89 -22.18
C THR A 6 12.73 8.41 -20.92
N LEU A 7 11.52 8.90 -20.67
CA LEU A 7 10.71 8.46 -19.54
C LEU A 7 10.58 6.93 -19.63
N ALA A 8 11.08 6.23 -18.63
CA ALA A 8 10.92 4.79 -18.53
C ALA A 8 9.42 4.47 -18.61
N VAL A 9 9.03 3.52 -19.46
CA VAL A 9 7.65 3.07 -19.52
C VAL A 9 7.30 2.51 -18.14
N VAL A 10 6.33 3.14 -17.47
CA VAL A 10 5.82 2.62 -16.20
C VAL A 10 5.21 1.25 -16.46
N ASP A 11 5.82 0.21 -15.90
CA ASP A 11 5.34 -1.16 -15.93
C ASP A 11 5.64 -1.76 -14.56
N ILE A 12 4.59 -2.09 -13.80
CA ILE A 12 4.68 -2.35 -12.36
C ILE A 12 4.31 -3.82 -12.14
N PRO A 13 5.22 -4.66 -11.64
CA PRO A 13 4.94 -6.07 -11.39
C PRO A 13 3.86 -6.20 -10.31
N GLY A 14 2.92 -7.13 -10.50
CA GLY A 14 1.77 -7.32 -9.62
C GLY A 14 0.64 -6.30 -9.82
N LEU A 15 0.76 -5.38 -10.78
CA LEU A 15 -0.30 -4.46 -11.17
C LEU A 15 -0.54 -4.44 -12.67
N HIS A 16 0.50 -4.20 -13.46
CA HIS A 16 0.43 -4.12 -14.92
C HIS A 16 0.74 -5.47 -15.60
N HIS A 17 1.54 -6.31 -14.95
CA HIS A 17 1.86 -7.66 -15.40
C HIS A 17 2.10 -8.60 -14.21
N SER A 18 2.08 -9.91 -14.47
CA SER A 18 2.33 -10.93 -13.44
C SER A 18 3.79 -10.90 -12.96
N PRO A 19 4.07 -10.91 -11.65
CA PRO A 19 5.43 -10.93 -11.13
C PRO A 19 6.24 -12.15 -11.60
N ASN A 20 7.52 -11.95 -11.80
CA ASN A 20 8.49 -12.99 -12.13
C ASN A 20 9.48 -13.26 -10.97
N ALA A 21 10.45 -14.16 -11.18
CA ALA A 21 11.41 -14.56 -10.15
C ALA A 21 12.29 -13.40 -9.63
N ASP A 22 12.67 -12.47 -10.51
CA ASP A 22 13.46 -11.30 -10.12
C ASP A 22 12.60 -10.34 -9.29
N ASP A 23 11.33 -10.15 -9.65
CA ASP A 23 10.38 -9.32 -8.88
C ASP A 23 10.17 -9.88 -7.46
N PHE A 24 10.13 -11.21 -7.31
CA PHE A 24 10.04 -11.85 -6.00
C PHE A 24 11.32 -11.68 -5.16
N ALA A 25 12.49 -11.74 -5.79
CA ALA A 25 13.76 -11.49 -5.12
C ALA A 25 13.84 -10.03 -4.65
N ASP A 26 13.46 -9.08 -5.50
CA ASP A 26 13.42 -7.65 -5.19
C ASP A 26 12.41 -7.35 -4.07
N SER A 27 11.21 -7.94 -4.15
CA SER A 27 10.18 -7.85 -3.11
C SER A 27 10.71 -8.22 -1.72
N ARG A 28 11.39 -9.36 -1.64
CA ARG A 28 12.01 -9.86 -0.41
C ARG A 28 13.10 -8.91 0.09
N ASN A 29 13.98 -8.45 -0.78
CA ASN A 29 15.08 -7.56 -0.41
C ASN A 29 14.54 -6.24 0.14
N VAL A 30 13.56 -5.65 -0.55
CA VAL A 30 12.88 -4.44 -0.09
C VAL A 30 12.27 -4.66 1.29
N SER A 31 11.46 -5.70 1.47
CA SER A 31 10.79 -6.00 2.75
C SER A 31 11.77 -6.10 3.91
N ASN A 32 12.93 -6.76 3.71
CA ASN A 32 13.94 -6.97 4.73
C ASN A 32 14.76 -5.72 5.07
N ASP A 33 14.81 -4.73 4.16
CA ASP A 33 15.51 -3.46 4.33
C ASP A 33 14.61 -2.36 4.93
N LEU A 34 13.29 -2.62 5.09
CA LEU A 34 12.37 -1.64 5.65
C LEU A 34 12.63 -1.37 7.15
N PRO A 35 12.41 -0.13 7.61
CA PRO A 35 12.57 0.22 9.01
C PRO A 35 11.53 -0.50 9.87
N GLN A 36 11.83 -0.69 11.15
CA GLN A 36 10.81 -1.08 12.12
C GLN A 36 9.84 0.09 12.35
N PRO A 37 8.56 -0.14 12.69
CA PRO A 37 7.55 0.92 12.85
C PRO A 37 7.87 2.05 13.84
N LYS A 38 8.91 1.91 14.67
CA LYS A 38 9.19 2.85 15.77
C LYS A 38 9.70 4.20 15.24
N GLU A 39 8.97 5.24 15.64
CA GLU A 39 9.27 6.67 15.46
C GLU A 39 9.38 7.12 14.00
N GLN A 40 8.39 6.75 13.17
CA GLN A 40 8.25 7.37 11.86
C GLN A 40 7.91 8.86 11.98
N PRO A 41 8.56 9.73 11.19
CA PRO A 41 8.31 11.17 11.25
C PRO A 41 6.87 11.50 10.83
N GLU A 42 6.32 12.56 11.42
CA GLU A 42 5.03 13.09 10.97
C GLU A 42 5.16 13.69 9.57
N ILE A 43 4.20 13.35 8.70
CA ILE A 43 4.05 13.99 7.40
C ILE A 43 3.16 15.23 7.61
N SER A 44 3.61 16.39 7.12
CA SER A 44 2.84 17.63 7.31
C SER A 44 1.50 17.59 6.59
N ASP A 45 0.49 18.24 7.16
CA ASP A 45 -0.86 18.35 6.58
C ASP A 45 -0.84 18.92 5.15
N THR A 46 0.08 19.85 4.86
CA THR A 46 0.23 20.42 3.51
C THR A 46 0.72 19.37 2.51
N ILE A 47 1.69 18.54 2.90
CA ILE A 47 2.18 17.45 2.03
C ILE A 47 1.08 16.42 1.82
N LEU A 48 0.38 16.01 2.89
CA LEU A 48 -0.73 15.07 2.78
C LEU A 48 -1.82 15.62 1.85
N LYS A 49 -2.18 16.89 1.99
CA LYS A 49 -3.19 17.53 1.13
C LYS A 49 -2.78 17.49 -0.34
N ASN A 50 -1.53 17.87 -0.65
CA ASN A 50 -1.02 17.85 -2.02
C ASN A 50 -1.00 16.43 -2.61
N LEU A 51 -0.68 15.44 -1.78
CA LEU A 51 -0.70 14.03 -2.17
C LEU A 51 -2.14 13.57 -2.45
N GLY A 52 -3.11 13.96 -1.63
CA GLY A 52 -4.53 13.69 -1.88
C GLY A 52 -5.04 14.35 -3.16
N GLU A 53 -4.66 15.60 -3.44
CA GLU A 53 -5.01 16.28 -4.68
C GLU A 53 -4.43 15.57 -5.92
N LEU A 54 -3.22 15.03 -5.83
CA LEU A 54 -2.62 14.20 -6.88
C LEU A 54 -3.47 12.94 -7.12
N PHE A 55 -3.82 12.20 -6.07
CA PHE A 55 -4.65 10.99 -6.20
C PHE A 55 -6.02 11.28 -6.82
N VAL A 56 -6.69 12.35 -6.38
CA VAL A 56 -8.01 12.74 -6.92
C VAL A 56 -7.94 13.16 -8.38
N ARG A 57 -6.89 13.91 -8.76
CA ARG A 57 -6.70 14.39 -10.15
C ARG A 57 -6.60 13.24 -11.16
N HIS A 58 -6.06 12.10 -10.73
CA HIS A 58 -5.89 10.90 -11.54
C HIS A 58 -6.96 9.82 -11.30
N ASP A 59 -8.00 10.12 -10.51
CA ASP A 59 -9.02 9.16 -10.07
C ASP A 59 -8.45 7.92 -9.34
N ALA A 60 -7.24 8.04 -8.81
CA ALA A 60 -6.49 6.97 -8.16
C ALA A 60 -6.92 6.76 -6.71
N HIS A 61 -7.56 7.75 -6.08
CA HIS A 61 -8.09 7.66 -4.70
C HIS A 61 -9.16 6.59 -4.55
N TYR A 62 -9.69 6.04 -5.65
CA TYR A 62 -10.58 4.90 -5.59
C TYR A 62 -9.90 3.52 -5.61
N ALA A 63 -8.63 3.46 -5.96
CA ALA A 63 -7.90 2.22 -6.12
C ALA A 63 -6.70 2.12 -5.17
N PHE A 64 -6.15 3.26 -4.76
CA PHE A 64 -4.94 3.32 -3.98
C PHE A 64 -5.03 4.26 -2.78
N GLY A 65 -4.24 3.96 -1.76
CA GLY A 65 -3.96 4.78 -0.60
C GLY A 65 -2.45 4.86 -0.34
N ILE A 66 -2.10 5.50 0.77
CA ILE A 66 -0.72 5.61 1.23
C ILE A 66 -0.51 4.77 2.49
N HIS A 67 0.64 4.13 2.55
CA HIS A 67 1.01 3.23 3.63
C HIS A 67 2.37 3.65 4.17
N LEU A 68 2.54 3.66 5.49
CA LEU A 68 3.82 3.99 6.10
C LEU A 68 4.77 2.79 5.99
N LEU A 69 5.91 2.94 5.31
CA LEU A 69 6.83 1.84 5.07
C LEU A 69 7.31 1.23 6.39
N HIS A 70 7.11 -0.07 6.56
CA HIS A 70 7.66 -0.79 7.71
C HIS A 70 7.90 -2.26 7.40
N ALA A 71 8.88 -2.85 8.08
CA ALA A 71 9.10 -4.29 8.08
C ALA A 71 8.17 -4.98 9.09
N HIS A 72 7.59 -6.11 8.70
CA HIS A 72 6.80 -6.96 9.59
C HIS A 72 7.75 -7.89 10.37
N PHE A 73 8.61 -8.60 9.64
CA PHE A 73 9.62 -9.53 10.14
C PHE A 73 10.61 -9.87 9.00
N GLN A 74 11.68 -10.60 9.31
CA GLN A 74 12.63 -11.06 8.30
C GLN A 74 12.01 -12.16 7.42
N VAL A 75 11.95 -11.91 6.12
CA VAL A 75 11.48 -12.84 5.10
C VAL A 75 12.62 -13.80 4.70
N PRO A 76 12.45 -15.13 4.85
CA PRO A 76 13.49 -16.09 4.50
C PRO A 76 13.81 -16.08 3.00
N GLU A 77 15.01 -16.52 2.62
CA GLU A 77 15.38 -16.66 1.21
C GLU A 77 14.39 -17.57 0.46
N GLY A 78 14.12 -17.24 -0.81
CA GLY A 78 13.14 -17.95 -1.63
C GLY A 78 11.67 -17.71 -1.26
N ASN A 79 11.38 -16.89 -0.25
CA ASN A 79 10.02 -16.55 0.16
C ASN A 79 9.70 -15.08 -0.08
N VAL A 80 8.40 -14.78 -0.21
CA VAL A 80 7.83 -13.43 -0.27
C VAL A 80 6.67 -13.29 0.71
N LEU A 81 6.32 -12.06 1.09
CA LEU A 81 5.13 -11.79 1.90
C LEU A 81 3.87 -11.93 1.05
N TYR A 82 2.95 -12.76 1.52
CA TYR A 82 1.71 -13.06 0.83
C TYR A 82 0.52 -13.04 1.79
N GLY A 83 -0.44 -12.17 1.50
CA GLY A 83 -1.73 -12.05 2.18
C GLY A 83 -2.76 -13.03 1.63
N ILE A 84 -3.34 -13.84 2.51
CA ILE A 84 -4.40 -14.80 2.19
C ILE A 84 -5.67 -14.38 2.90
N GLN A 85 -6.79 -14.34 2.18
CA GLN A 85 -8.08 -14.06 2.77
C GLN A 85 -8.49 -15.22 3.69
N VAL A 86 -8.73 -14.92 4.96
CA VAL A 86 -9.16 -15.90 5.96
C VAL A 86 -10.49 -15.49 6.58
N GLN A 87 -11.33 -16.49 6.83
CA GLN A 87 -12.58 -16.30 7.56
C GLN A 87 -12.36 -16.69 9.01
N VAL A 88 -12.39 -15.68 9.90
CA VAL A 88 -12.38 -15.90 11.34
C VAL A 88 -13.84 -15.90 11.83
N PRO A 89 -14.30 -16.98 12.48
CA PRO A 89 -15.70 -17.06 12.94
C PRO A 89 -16.09 -15.86 13.80
N GLY A 90 -17.18 -15.18 13.42
CA GLY A 90 -17.71 -14.03 14.15
C GLY A 90 -17.16 -12.67 13.70
N ASN A 91 -16.21 -12.65 12.77
CA ASN A 91 -15.55 -11.43 12.33
C ASN A 91 -15.84 -11.12 10.85
N SER A 92 -15.52 -9.90 10.48
CA SER A 92 -15.45 -9.47 9.09
C SER A 92 -14.23 -10.10 8.39
N GLU A 93 -14.21 -9.98 7.06
CA GLU A 93 -13.08 -10.38 6.21
C GLU A 93 -11.73 -9.94 6.81
N SER A 94 -10.85 -10.92 7.03
CA SER A 94 -9.51 -10.76 7.62
C SER A 94 -8.44 -11.27 6.64
N CYS A 95 -7.27 -10.62 6.61
CA CYS A 95 -6.16 -11.01 5.75
C CYS A 95 -5.00 -11.52 6.62
N TRP A 96 -4.53 -12.74 6.36
CA TRP A 96 -3.36 -13.32 7.02
C TRP A 96 -2.14 -13.21 6.10
N THR A 97 -1.20 -12.34 6.46
CA THR A 97 0.05 -12.13 5.74
C THR A 97 1.16 -12.97 6.35
N LYS A 98 1.87 -13.75 5.53
CA LYS A 98 2.98 -14.61 5.95
C LYS A 98 3.98 -14.84 4.82
N PRO A 99 5.22 -15.30 5.11
CA PRO A 99 6.13 -15.78 4.09
C PRO A 99 5.56 -17.02 3.39
N VAL A 100 5.65 -17.04 2.06
CA VAL A 100 5.30 -18.19 1.22
C VAL A 100 6.40 -18.39 0.18
N PRO A 101 6.76 -19.64 -0.19
CA PRO A 101 7.74 -19.87 -1.25
C PRO A 101 7.31 -19.23 -2.57
N ALA A 102 8.19 -18.45 -3.19
CA ALA A 102 7.90 -17.73 -4.43
C ALA A 102 7.49 -18.67 -5.58
N GLU A 103 8.07 -19.87 -5.60
CA GLU A 103 7.73 -20.94 -6.57
C GLU A 103 6.28 -21.42 -6.47
N GLU A 104 5.63 -21.31 -5.31
CA GLU A 104 4.22 -21.65 -5.17
C GLU A 104 3.29 -20.59 -5.79
N LEU A 105 3.81 -19.39 -6.04
CA LEU A 105 3.02 -18.24 -6.51
C LEU A 105 3.07 -18.08 -8.03
N THR A 106 4.04 -18.70 -8.72
CA THR A 106 4.21 -18.53 -10.18
C THR A 106 3.03 -19.03 -11.02
N ILE A 107 2.15 -19.84 -10.43
CA ILE A 107 0.96 -20.41 -11.08
C ILE A 107 -0.36 -19.92 -10.47
N LYS A 108 -0.31 -19.03 -9.46
CA LYS A 108 -1.49 -18.54 -8.76
C LYS A 108 -1.85 -17.13 -9.26
N PRO A 109 -3.14 -16.78 -9.31
CA PRO A 109 -3.52 -15.38 -9.48
C PRO A 109 -3.09 -14.62 -8.22
N ILE A 110 -2.17 -13.69 -8.39
CA ILE A 110 -1.65 -12.83 -7.33
C ILE A 110 -1.51 -11.39 -7.85
N HIS A 111 -1.56 -10.44 -6.94
CA HIS A 111 -1.26 -9.03 -7.22
C HIS A 111 -0.40 -8.42 -6.12
N GLY A 112 0.25 -7.31 -6.44
CA GLY A 112 0.94 -6.49 -5.45
C GLY A 112 -0.07 -5.75 -4.59
N HIS A 113 0.09 -5.81 -3.27
CA HIS A 113 -0.75 -5.11 -2.31
C HIS A 113 -0.10 -3.80 -1.86
N VAL A 114 1.19 -3.84 -1.51
CA VAL A 114 1.94 -2.66 -1.05
C VAL A 114 3.24 -2.50 -1.84
N PHE A 115 3.45 -1.29 -2.36
CA PHE A 115 4.52 -0.97 -3.31
C PHE A 115 5.45 0.12 -2.77
N HIS A 116 6.75 -0.16 -2.76
CA HIS A 116 7.79 0.79 -2.41
C HIS A 116 8.37 1.43 -3.68
N LEU A 117 8.55 2.75 -3.66
CA LEU A 117 9.24 3.49 -4.72
C LEU A 117 10.76 3.39 -4.56
N GLN A 118 11.42 2.73 -5.51
CA GLN A 118 12.87 2.61 -5.56
C GLN A 118 13.56 3.93 -6.01
N PRO A 119 14.85 4.12 -5.70
CA PRO A 119 15.62 5.29 -6.14
C PRO A 119 15.67 5.48 -7.66
N ASN A 120 15.50 4.40 -8.43
CA ASN A 120 15.45 4.44 -9.90
C ASN A 120 14.06 4.86 -10.45
N GLY A 121 13.08 5.13 -9.59
CA GLY A 121 11.71 5.51 -9.97
C GLY A 121 10.75 4.35 -10.20
N ALA A 122 11.19 3.09 -10.03
CA ALA A 122 10.33 1.92 -10.17
C ALA A 122 9.54 1.64 -8.89
N PHE A 123 8.29 1.23 -9.03
CA PHE A 123 7.50 0.70 -7.92
C PHE A 123 7.70 -0.81 -7.82
N VAL A 124 8.12 -1.29 -6.65
CA VAL A 124 8.34 -2.71 -6.36
C VAL A 124 7.34 -3.15 -5.28
N PRO A 125 6.51 -4.17 -5.54
CA PRO A 125 5.66 -4.76 -4.52
C PRO A 125 6.52 -5.46 -3.47
N TYR A 126 6.37 -5.13 -2.19
CA TYR A 126 7.03 -5.87 -1.10
C TYR A 126 6.06 -6.73 -0.29
N GLU A 127 4.76 -6.59 -0.58
CA GLU A 127 3.68 -7.46 -0.12
C GLU A 127 2.77 -7.80 -1.30
N PHE A 128 2.44 -9.09 -1.43
CA PHE A 128 1.48 -9.60 -2.41
C PHE A 128 0.20 -10.06 -1.72
N GLN A 129 -0.87 -10.19 -2.48
CA GLN A 129 -2.14 -10.73 -1.99
C GLN A 129 -2.80 -11.67 -3.01
N GLU A 130 -3.62 -12.58 -2.49
CA GLU A 130 -4.39 -13.53 -3.27
C GLU A 130 -5.36 -12.86 -4.24
N GLY A 131 -5.41 -13.39 -5.47
CA GLY A 131 -6.36 -12.98 -6.50
C GLY A 131 -5.78 -11.99 -7.51
N GLU A 132 -6.61 -11.65 -8.49
CA GLU A 132 -6.28 -10.64 -9.50
C GLU A 132 -6.33 -9.23 -8.90
N ALA A 133 -5.49 -8.33 -9.42
CA ALA A 133 -5.56 -6.92 -9.04
C ALA A 133 -6.96 -6.37 -9.36
N PRO A 134 -7.58 -5.57 -8.46
CA PRO A 134 -8.85 -4.93 -8.75
C PRO A 134 -8.80 -4.15 -10.06
N SER A 135 -9.81 -4.36 -10.92
CA SER A 135 -9.86 -3.76 -12.25
C SER A 135 -9.71 -2.23 -12.25
N LYS A 136 -10.20 -1.56 -11.20
CA LYS A 136 -10.04 -0.11 -11.01
C LYS A 136 -8.58 0.31 -10.87
N ALA A 137 -7.74 -0.49 -10.22
CA ALA A 137 -6.32 -0.22 -10.06
C ALA A 137 -5.60 -0.31 -11.41
N ALA A 138 -5.93 -1.32 -12.22
CA ALA A 138 -5.37 -1.49 -13.57
C ALA A 138 -5.80 -0.38 -14.56
N MET A 139 -6.88 0.34 -14.27
CA MET A 139 -7.37 1.47 -15.08
C MET A 139 -6.70 2.81 -14.74
N VAL A 140 -5.95 2.90 -13.63
CA VAL A 140 -5.28 4.13 -13.25
C VAL A 140 -4.21 4.48 -14.29
N PRO A 141 -4.17 5.72 -14.82
CA PRO A 141 -3.24 6.08 -15.89
C PRO A 141 -1.77 5.92 -15.46
N LYS A 142 -0.91 5.46 -16.37
CA LYS A 142 0.54 5.38 -16.13
C LYS A 142 1.16 6.72 -15.70
N ALA A 143 0.58 7.84 -16.15
CA ALA A 143 0.98 9.19 -15.75
C ALA A 143 0.83 9.46 -14.24
N PHE A 144 -0.13 8.82 -13.57
CA PHE A 144 -0.29 8.91 -12.11
C PHE A 144 0.97 8.41 -11.40
N PHE A 145 1.43 7.21 -11.74
CA PHE A 145 2.60 6.61 -11.09
C PHE A 145 3.87 7.42 -11.35
N GLN A 146 4.00 7.99 -12.55
CA GLN A 146 5.12 8.87 -12.85
C GLN A 146 5.08 10.15 -12.00
N GLU A 147 3.92 10.83 -11.95
CA GLU A 147 3.77 12.06 -11.15
C GLU A 147 3.92 11.77 -9.65
N LEU A 148 3.41 10.62 -9.18
CA LEU A 148 3.59 10.17 -7.81
C LEU A 148 5.07 9.93 -7.50
N ALA A 149 5.81 9.25 -8.38
CA ALA A 149 7.24 9.00 -8.19
C ALA A 149 8.02 10.32 -8.08
N GLU A 150 7.77 11.26 -8.99
CA GLU A 150 8.35 12.59 -8.97
C GLU A 150 8.00 13.33 -7.66
N PHE A 151 6.73 13.30 -7.25
CA PHE A 151 6.27 13.94 -6.02
C PHE A 151 6.96 13.35 -4.78
N LEU A 152 7.03 12.02 -4.67
CA LEU A 152 7.63 11.35 -3.52
C LEU A 152 9.14 11.60 -3.43
N HIS A 153 9.86 11.63 -4.56
CA HIS A 153 11.28 12.00 -4.57
C HIS A 153 11.50 13.47 -4.20
N LEU A 154 10.75 14.39 -4.80
CA LEU A 154 10.89 15.84 -4.54
C LEU A 154 10.62 16.22 -3.08
N ASN A 155 9.74 15.48 -2.40
CA ASN A 155 9.38 15.73 -1.00
C ASN A 155 10.12 14.81 0.00
N ASN A 156 11.11 14.02 -0.44
CA ASN A 156 11.84 13.04 0.38
C ASN A 156 10.94 12.02 1.09
N LEU A 157 9.84 11.60 0.45
CA LEU A 157 8.87 10.66 1.00
C LEU A 157 9.07 9.23 0.55
N ALA A 158 9.92 8.97 -0.45
CA ALA A 158 10.09 7.64 -1.03
C ALA A 158 10.56 6.57 -0.02
N GLY A 159 11.37 6.96 0.98
CA GLY A 159 11.79 6.08 2.08
C GLY A 159 10.85 6.06 3.28
N LEU A 160 9.69 6.73 3.20
CA LEU A 160 8.71 6.84 4.27
C LEU A 160 7.34 6.27 3.88
N VAL A 161 6.94 6.46 2.63
CA VAL A 161 5.59 6.16 2.16
C VAL A 161 5.64 5.15 1.01
N ALA A 162 4.79 4.14 1.13
CA ALA A 162 4.42 3.20 0.09
C ALA A 162 3.06 3.55 -0.52
N LEU A 163 2.86 3.09 -1.76
CA LEU A 163 1.55 3.03 -2.39
C LEU A 163 0.89 1.72 -1.97
N GLN A 164 -0.32 1.78 -1.44
CA GLN A 164 -1.10 0.58 -1.09
C GLN A 164 -2.33 0.48 -1.97
N LEU A 165 -2.62 -0.72 -2.45
CA LEU A 165 -3.84 -1.03 -3.17
C LEU A 165 -4.99 -1.21 -2.17
N LEU A 166 -6.12 -0.54 -2.42
CA LEU A 166 -7.28 -0.58 -1.54
C LEU A 166 -8.22 -1.72 -1.94
N ASP A 167 -8.43 -2.65 -1.04
CA ASP A 167 -9.35 -3.77 -1.16
C ASP A 167 -10.45 -3.71 -0.09
N GLY A 168 -11.70 -3.49 -0.51
CA GLY A 168 -12.87 -3.55 0.36
C GLY A 168 -13.44 -2.21 0.85
N PRO A 169 -14.33 -2.23 1.87
CA PRO A 169 -15.05 -1.06 2.38
C PRO A 169 -14.13 -0.08 3.13
N ARG A 170 -14.24 1.21 2.83
CA ARG A 170 -13.38 2.29 3.38
C ARG A 170 -13.87 2.90 4.69
N ASP A 171 -14.98 2.42 5.20
CA ASP A 171 -15.58 2.91 6.43
C ASP A 171 -15.06 2.15 7.67
N ARG A 172 -14.03 1.32 7.50
CA ARG A 172 -13.54 0.40 8.53
C ARG A 172 -12.07 0.62 8.80
N THR A 173 -11.74 0.79 10.08
CA THR A 173 -10.36 0.85 10.55
C THR A 173 -9.82 -0.57 10.67
N LYS A 174 -8.67 -0.86 10.05
CA LYS A 174 -8.03 -2.17 10.15
C LYS A 174 -6.96 -2.16 11.24
N THR A 175 -6.92 -3.21 12.05
CA THR A 175 -5.85 -3.42 13.02
C THR A 175 -5.04 -4.63 12.58
N GLU A 176 -3.73 -4.48 12.57
CA GLU A 176 -2.81 -5.57 12.29
C GLU A 176 -2.23 -6.15 13.58
N LEU A 177 -2.36 -7.47 13.71
CA LEU A 177 -1.94 -8.24 14.87
C LEU A 177 -0.78 -9.16 14.50
N LEU A 178 0.24 -9.23 15.34
CA LEU A 178 1.26 -10.28 15.21
C LEU A 178 0.68 -11.66 15.53
N VAL A 179 0.89 -12.61 14.62
CA VAL A 179 0.55 -14.02 14.79
C VAL A 179 1.82 -14.86 14.72
N GLY A 180 2.40 -15.12 15.89
CA GLY A 180 3.68 -15.81 15.98
C GLY A 180 4.85 -14.98 15.44
N PRO A 181 5.99 -15.61 15.09
CA PRO A 181 7.20 -14.90 14.67
C PRO A 181 7.21 -14.48 13.19
N GLN A 182 6.30 -15.00 12.36
CA GLN A 182 6.35 -14.86 10.89
C GLN A 182 4.93 -14.73 10.29
N GLY A 183 4.04 -14.02 10.98
CA GLY A 183 2.71 -13.77 10.45
C GLY A 183 2.09 -12.52 11.05
N THR A 184 1.28 -11.85 10.25
CA THR A 184 0.39 -10.78 10.71
C THR A 184 -1.02 -11.02 10.25
N LEU A 185 -1.99 -10.71 11.11
CA LEU A 185 -3.41 -10.85 10.82
C LEU A 185 -4.05 -9.46 10.85
N MET A 186 -4.50 -9.01 9.69
CA MET A 186 -5.24 -7.76 9.53
C MET A 186 -6.73 -8.04 9.69
N MET A 187 -7.37 -7.30 10.60
CA MET A 187 -8.77 -7.47 10.99
C MET A 187 -9.47 -6.12 11.12
N ASP A 188 -10.80 -6.10 11.13
CA ASP A 188 -11.52 -4.89 11.56
C ASP A 188 -11.18 -4.59 13.03
N THR A 189 -10.91 -3.33 13.34
CA THR A 189 -10.57 -2.90 14.70
C THR A 189 -11.69 -3.23 15.68
N MET A 190 -12.94 -3.19 15.23
CA MET A 190 -14.09 -3.57 16.05
C MET A 190 -14.11 -5.06 16.39
N ASP A 191 -13.51 -5.91 15.54
CA ASP A 191 -13.40 -7.35 15.74
C ASP A 191 -12.20 -7.74 16.63
N VAL A 192 -11.31 -6.79 16.91
CA VAL A 192 -10.14 -6.97 17.80
C VAL A 192 -10.45 -6.56 19.25
N LEU A 193 -11.50 -5.76 19.48
CA LEU A 193 -11.92 -5.30 20.80
C LEU A 193 -12.29 -6.50 21.70
N GLY A 194 -11.38 -6.87 22.61
CA GLY A 194 -11.54 -8.00 23.54
C GLY A 194 -10.40 -9.03 23.52
N LEU A 195 -9.40 -8.88 22.65
CA LEU A 195 -8.20 -9.71 22.64
C LEU A 195 -7.13 -9.15 23.62
N GLU A 196 -6.81 -9.91 24.69
CA GLU A 196 -5.75 -9.60 25.68
C GLU A 196 -4.56 -10.59 25.58
N PRO A 197 -3.28 -10.16 25.60
CA PRO A 197 -2.71 -8.94 25.05
C PRO A 197 -2.22 -9.23 23.62
N ALA A 198 -2.97 -8.83 22.60
CA ALA A 198 -2.43 -8.85 21.25
C ALA A 198 -1.31 -7.79 21.19
N GLN A 199 -0.09 -8.18 20.84
CA GLN A 199 0.93 -7.20 20.46
C GLN A 199 0.47 -6.60 19.13
N ILE A 200 -0.22 -5.46 19.22
CA ILE A 200 -0.60 -4.64 18.08
C ILE A 200 0.69 -4.06 17.53
N THR A 201 1.12 -4.51 16.35
CA THR A 201 2.30 -3.94 15.68
C THR A 201 1.97 -2.65 14.96
N THR A 202 0.77 -2.60 14.39
CA THR A 202 0.31 -1.45 13.62
C THR A 202 -1.21 -1.34 13.75
N VAL A 203 -1.70 -0.20 14.24
CA VAL A 203 -3.09 0.19 14.03
C VAL A 203 -3.12 0.95 12.71
N PHE A 204 -3.68 0.34 11.66
CA PHE A 204 -4.01 1.09 10.46
C PHE A 204 -5.29 1.85 10.73
N GLN A 205 -5.13 3.08 11.23
CA GLN A 205 -6.13 4.08 10.90
C GLN A 205 -5.95 4.35 9.42
N ASP A 206 -6.63 3.52 8.61
CA ASP A 206 -6.93 3.75 7.20
C ASP A 206 -7.09 5.25 7.09
N SER A 207 -6.08 5.88 6.47
CA SER A 207 -5.84 7.31 6.42
C SER A 207 -6.87 8.06 7.23
N LYS A 208 -6.54 8.60 8.43
CA LYS A 208 -7.34 9.70 9.03
C LYS A 208 -7.82 10.48 7.83
N PRO A 209 -9.13 10.48 7.49
CA PRO A 209 -9.55 10.95 6.19
C PRO A 209 -8.92 12.32 6.11
N LEU A 210 -8.00 12.51 5.16
CA LEU A 210 -7.41 13.80 4.84
C LEU A 210 -8.52 14.80 5.09
N PRO A 211 -8.38 15.77 6.03
CA PRO A 211 -9.49 16.53 6.58
C PRO A 211 -10.57 16.69 5.52
N THR A 212 -11.53 15.79 5.72
CA THR A 212 -12.53 15.17 4.85
C THR A 212 -12.72 15.64 3.40
N LEU A 213 -13.05 14.70 2.51
CA LEU A 213 -13.87 14.97 1.30
C LEU A 213 -15.08 15.88 1.62
N GLU A 214 -15.60 15.80 2.84
CA GLU A 214 -16.63 16.70 3.39
C GLU A 214 -16.12 18.12 3.69
N ALA A 215 -14.87 18.33 4.13
CA ALA A 215 -14.26 19.65 4.25
C ALA A 215 -13.95 20.24 2.86
N LEU A 216 -13.53 19.41 1.90
CA LEU A 216 -13.37 19.82 0.50
C LEU A 216 -14.73 20.21 -0.13
N LYS A 217 -15.78 19.41 0.09
CA LYS A 217 -17.15 19.76 -0.32
C LYS A 217 -17.66 21.03 0.37
N ALA A 218 -17.40 21.21 1.67
CA ALA A 218 -17.80 22.40 2.41
C ALA A 218 -17.14 23.67 1.86
N VAL A 219 -15.86 23.61 1.51
CA VAL A 219 -15.14 24.72 0.85
C VAL A 219 -15.71 24.99 -0.55
N LEU A 220 -15.98 23.97 -1.35
CA LEU A 220 -16.51 24.14 -2.71
C LEU A 220 -17.98 24.65 -2.73
N LEU A 221 -18.78 24.30 -1.72
CA LEU A 221 -20.12 24.87 -1.49
C LEU A 221 -20.04 26.33 -1.01
N GLN A 222 -19.10 26.66 -0.12
CA GLN A 222 -18.92 28.03 0.40
C GLN A 222 -18.43 29.01 -0.66
N GLU A 223 -17.62 28.53 -1.61
CA GLU A 223 -17.12 29.29 -2.76
C GLU A 223 -18.06 29.25 -3.99
N GLY A 224 -19.22 28.57 -3.89
CA GLY A 224 -20.25 28.54 -4.95
C GLY A 224 -19.85 27.81 -6.23
N ILE A 225 -18.86 26.92 -6.16
CA ILE A 225 -18.29 26.21 -7.31
C ILE A 225 -19.15 24.99 -7.70
N ILE A 226 -19.87 24.42 -6.73
CA ILE A 226 -20.84 23.33 -6.89
C ILE A 226 -22.11 23.67 -6.11
N ALA A 227 -23.27 23.20 -6.61
CA ALA A 227 -24.59 23.39 -5.98
C ALA A 227 -24.93 22.25 -5.02
#